data_AF-A0A7S2T0X5-F1
#
_entry.id   AF-A0A7S2T0X5-F1
#
_cell.length_a   1.000
_cell.length_b   1.000
_cell.length_c   1.000
_cell.angle_alpha   90.00
_cell.angle_beta   90.00
_cell.angle_gamma   90.00
#
_symmetry.space_group_name_H-M   'P 1'
#
loop_
_entity.id
_entity.type
_entity.pdbx_description
1 polymer ?
#
loop_
_entity_poly.entity_id
_entity_poly.type
_entity_poly.pdbx_seq_one_letter_code
_entity_poly.pdbx_strand_id
1 'polypeptide(L)'
;MTAAGETREAPPGKIYLDSYLDGVSGLPAEVCRIFHTIKDISAREQELLETSEKLTARCLEFTPQTSRNATDEQKKELAALREELDAVQGNLLMLGNEKVELTNTAHDLLGGHIELLDEELVKFESEITLSLAEQELNKLHQQQADALAQRDNVRPSA
;
A
#
# COMPACT_ATOMS: atom_id res chain seq x y z
N MET A 1 -45.61 -10.22 -28.49
CA MET A 1 -44.65 -9.11 -28.45
C MET A 1 -44.28 -8.94 -26.98
N THR A 2 -43.46 -9.84 -26.44
CA THR A 2 -41.98 -9.76 -26.40
C THR A 2 -41.53 -8.68 -25.42
N ALA A 3 -41.13 -9.12 -24.21
CA ALA A 3 -39.97 -8.67 -23.44
C ALA A 3 -40.19 -9.03 -21.96
N ALA A 4 -40.11 -10.32 -21.62
CA ALA A 4 -39.72 -10.70 -20.27
C ALA A 4 -38.20 -10.56 -20.25
N GLY A 5 -37.72 -9.47 -19.66
CA GLY A 5 -36.29 -9.23 -19.48
C GLY A 5 -35.72 -10.34 -18.61
N GLU A 6 -34.91 -11.20 -19.22
CA GLU A 6 -33.99 -12.07 -18.51
C GLU A 6 -33.00 -11.17 -17.77
N THR A 7 -33.28 -10.86 -16.51
CA THR A 7 -32.24 -10.53 -15.55
C THR A 7 -31.39 -11.79 -15.41
N ARG A 8 -30.39 -11.93 -16.29
CA ARG A 8 -29.24 -12.80 -16.06
C ARG A 8 -28.60 -12.30 -14.78
N GLU A 9 -28.99 -12.90 -13.67
CA GLU A 9 -28.34 -12.78 -12.39
C GLU A 9 -26.85 -13.05 -12.64
N ALA A 10 -26.04 -12.01 -12.49
CA ALA A 10 -24.61 -12.12 -12.67
C ALA A 10 -24.11 -13.16 -11.67
N PRO A 11 -23.16 -14.03 -12.06
CA PRO A 11 -22.65 -15.02 -11.12
C PRO A 11 -22.11 -14.29 -9.89
N PRO A 12 -22.44 -14.78 -8.67
CA PRO A 12 -22.22 -14.09 -7.40
C PRO A 12 -20.80 -13.51 -7.23
N GLY A 13 -19.79 -14.24 -7.73
CA GLY A 13 -18.38 -13.82 -7.65
C GLY A 13 -17.93 -12.61 -8.48
N LYS A 14 -18.75 -12.04 -9.38
CA LYS A 14 -18.32 -10.88 -10.19
C LYS A 14 -18.38 -9.55 -9.46
N ILE A 15 -19.33 -9.36 -8.55
CA ILE A 15 -19.61 -8.05 -7.94
C ILE A 15 -18.51 -7.65 -6.93
N TYR A 16 -18.02 -8.61 -6.15
CA TYR A 16 -16.95 -8.37 -5.16
C TYR A 16 -15.58 -8.16 -5.80
N LEU A 17 -15.28 -8.93 -6.85
CA LEU A 17 -14.01 -8.82 -7.56
C LEU A 17 -13.91 -7.48 -8.29
N ASP A 18 -15.01 -7.03 -8.91
CA ASP A 18 -15.10 -5.71 -9.53
C ASP A 18 -15.01 -4.59 -8.47
N SER A 19 -15.63 -4.76 -7.30
CA SER A 19 -15.57 -3.77 -6.20
C SER A 19 -14.16 -3.66 -5.60
N TYR A 20 -13.46 -4.78 -5.44
CA TYR A 20 -12.06 -4.80 -5.01
C TYR A 20 -11.13 -4.18 -6.06
N LEU A 21 -11.33 -4.49 -7.34
CA LEU A 21 -10.58 -3.90 -8.44
C LEU A 21 -10.74 -2.38 -8.50
N ASP A 22 -11.95 -1.87 -8.32
CA ASP A 22 -12.20 -0.43 -8.21
C ASP A 22 -11.50 0.16 -6.98
N GLY A 23 -11.56 -0.51 -5.83
CA GLY A 23 -10.90 -0.10 -4.59
C GLY A 23 -9.36 -0.06 -4.66
N VAL A 24 -8.74 -0.93 -5.46
CA VAL A 24 -7.28 -1.05 -5.58
C VAL A 24 -6.72 -0.27 -6.78
N SER A 25 -7.57 0.21 -7.68
CA SER A 25 -7.17 0.92 -8.90
C SER A 25 -6.24 2.13 -8.66
N GLY A 26 -6.38 2.83 -7.53
CA GLY A 26 -5.55 3.98 -7.14
C GLY A 26 -4.25 3.63 -6.42
N LEU A 27 -4.15 2.43 -5.84
CA LEU A 27 -3.04 2.04 -4.97
C LEU A 27 -1.67 2.11 -5.67
N PRO A 28 -1.48 1.57 -6.89
CA PRO A 28 -0.19 1.64 -7.57
C PRO A 28 0.27 3.08 -7.81
N ALA A 29 -0.65 3.96 -8.19
CA ALA A 29 -0.34 5.36 -8.46
C ALA A 29 0.11 6.09 -7.18
N GLU A 30 -0.57 5.83 -6.06
CA GLU A 30 -0.24 6.45 -4.79
C GLU A 30 1.09 5.96 -4.22
N VAL A 31 1.34 4.65 -4.26
CA VAL A 31 2.62 4.05 -3.85
C VAL A 31 3.76 4.55 -4.73
N CYS A 32 3.56 4.61 -6.06
CA CYS A 32 4.54 5.19 -6.98
C CYS A 32 4.83 6.65 -6.63
N ARG A 33 3.82 7.46 -6.31
CA ARG A 33 4.02 8.86 -5.89
C ARG A 33 4.92 8.93 -4.66
N ILE A 34 4.65 8.13 -3.63
CA ILE A 34 5.46 8.11 -2.40
C ILE A 34 6.91 7.72 -2.71
N PHE A 35 7.13 6.67 -3.50
CA PHE A 35 8.49 6.24 -3.86
C PHE A 35 9.26 7.25 -4.70
N HIS A 36 8.59 7.98 -5.61
CA HIS A 36 9.23 9.08 -6.32
C HIS A 36 9.65 10.18 -5.35
N THR A 37 8.79 10.58 -4.41
CA THR A 37 9.16 11.57 -3.38
C THR A 37 10.34 11.12 -2.53
N ILE A 38 10.35 9.84 -2.08
CA ILE A 38 11.48 9.27 -1.33
C ILE A 38 12.77 9.32 -2.16
N LYS A 39 12.69 9.05 -3.46
CA LYS A 39 13.84 9.11 -4.37
C LYS A 39 14.36 10.54 -4.51
N ASP A 40 13.48 11.51 -4.65
CA ASP A 40 13.85 12.93 -4.76
C ASP A 40 14.50 13.44 -3.46
N ILE A 41 13.94 13.06 -2.30
CA ILE A 41 14.55 13.31 -0.99
C ILE A 41 15.94 12.68 -0.92
N SER A 42 16.09 11.42 -1.36
CA SER A 42 17.37 10.72 -1.32
C SER A 42 18.45 11.39 -2.20
N ALA A 43 18.05 11.93 -3.35
CA ALA A 43 18.96 12.70 -4.20
C ALA A 43 19.44 13.98 -3.49
N ARG A 44 18.52 14.70 -2.83
CA ARG A 44 18.85 15.90 -2.06
C ARG A 44 19.70 15.60 -0.82
N GLU A 45 19.41 14.50 -0.12
CA GLU A 45 20.23 14.01 0.99
C GLU A 45 21.68 13.79 0.55
N GLN A 46 21.88 13.16 -0.62
CA GLN A 46 23.22 12.90 -1.16
C GLN A 46 23.99 14.21 -1.42
N GLU A 47 23.36 15.22 -2.02
CA GLU A 47 23.99 16.53 -2.25
C GLU A 47 24.39 17.23 -0.94
N LEU A 48 23.52 17.16 0.07
CA LEU A 48 23.80 17.72 1.40
C LEU A 48 24.89 16.92 2.13
N LEU A 49 24.95 15.60 1.97
CA LEU A 49 26.00 14.77 2.55
C LEU A 49 27.36 15.13 1.96
N GLU A 50 27.47 15.28 0.65
CA GLU A 50 28.70 15.73 -0.02
C GLU A 50 29.12 17.12 0.45
N THR A 51 28.15 18.02 0.69
CA THR A 51 28.41 19.36 1.24
C THR A 51 28.90 19.27 2.68
N SER A 52 28.25 18.44 3.51
CA SER A 52 28.66 18.18 4.89
C SER A 52 30.07 17.61 4.97
N GLU A 53 30.44 16.68 4.08
CA GLU A 53 31.79 16.10 4.00
C GLU A 53 32.83 17.16 3.68
N LYS A 54 32.57 18.04 2.70
CA LYS A 54 33.45 19.17 2.34
C LYS A 54 33.62 20.15 3.50
N LEU A 55 32.52 20.54 4.16
CA LEU A 55 32.56 21.43 5.33
C LEU A 55 33.31 20.79 6.50
N THR A 56 33.10 19.50 6.73
CA THR A 56 33.83 18.74 7.76
C THR A 56 35.32 18.69 7.46
N ALA A 57 35.71 18.38 6.23
CA ALA A 57 37.12 18.40 5.82
C ALA A 57 37.74 19.79 6.03
N ARG A 58 37.06 20.85 5.60
CA ARG A 58 37.51 22.23 5.80
C ARG A 58 37.65 22.58 7.28
N CYS A 59 36.71 22.15 8.14
CA CYS A 59 36.82 22.31 9.59
C CYS A 59 38.05 21.60 10.17
N LEU A 60 38.40 20.42 9.65
CA LEU A 60 39.55 19.63 10.11
C LEU A 60 40.90 20.18 9.62
N GLU A 61 40.92 20.94 8.53
CA GLU A 61 42.13 21.67 8.07
C GLU A 61 42.57 22.75 9.08
N PHE A 62 41.66 23.23 9.93
CA PHE A 62 42.03 24.09 11.05
C PHE A 62 42.74 23.26 12.11
N THR A 63 44.03 23.55 12.31
CA THR A 63 44.91 22.96 13.33
C THR A 63 44.22 22.99 14.71
N PRO A 64 44.40 21.98 15.60
CA PRO A 64 43.74 21.92 16.90
C PRO A 64 43.80 23.26 17.64
N GLN A 65 42.62 23.86 17.86
CA GLN A 65 42.42 25.17 18.49
C GLN A 65 42.95 25.28 19.94
N THR A 66 43.55 24.22 20.48
CA THR A 66 44.31 24.25 21.74
C THR A 66 45.72 24.80 21.56
N SER A 67 46.20 25.00 20.33
CA SER A 67 47.44 25.75 20.11
C SER A 67 47.19 27.22 20.46
N ARG A 68 48.01 27.76 21.37
CA ARG A 68 47.99 29.19 21.79
C ARG A 68 48.18 30.21 20.64
N ASN A 69 48.32 29.74 19.40
CA ASN A 69 48.72 30.51 18.22
C ASN A 69 47.59 30.73 17.19
N ALA A 70 46.36 30.28 17.45
CA ALA A 70 45.24 30.53 16.53
C ALA A 70 44.83 32.01 16.54
N THR A 71 44.82 32.66 15.37
CA THR A 71 44.39 34.05 15.21
C THR A 71 42.88 34.18 15.41
N ASP A 72 42.41 35.37 15.80
CA ASP A 72 40.97 35.61 16.00
C ASP A 72 40.17 35.48 14.70
N GLU A 73 40.78 35.77 13.54
CA GLU A 73 40.16 35.57 12.23
C GLU A 73 39.93 34.08 11.95
N GLN A 74 40.91 33.21 12.26
CA GLN A 74 40.76 31.76 12.13
C GLN A 74 39.68 31.19 13.07
N LYS A 75 39.56 31.75 14.28
CA LYS A 75 38.48 31.34 15.21
C LYS A 75 37.11 31.72 14.67
N LYS A 76 36.99 32.93 14.09
CA LYS A 76 35.75 33.42 13.48
C LYS A 76 35.37 32.62 12.24
N GLU A 77 36.32 32.31 11.38
CA GLU A 77 36.09 31.47 10.20
C GLU A 77 35.64 30.05 10.61
N LEU A 78 36.29 29.43 11.59
CA LEU A 78 35.86 28.12 12.08
C LEU A 78 34.46 28.16 12.72
N ALA A 79 34.13 29.22 13.46
CA ALA A 79 32.80 29.38 14.03
C ALA A 79 31.73 29.45 12.92
N ALA A 80 31.97 30.20 11.85
CA ALA A 80 31.08 30.27 10.70
C ALA A 80 30.93 28.92 10.00
N LEU A 81 32.03 28.18 9.81
CA LEU A 81 31.99 26.84 9.21
C LEU A 81 31.21 25.84 10.05
N ARG A 82 31.32 25.92 11.38
CA ARG A 82 30.54 25.09 12.31
C ARG A 82 29.06 25.41 12.24
N GLU A 83 28.70 26.69 12.20
CA GLU A 83 27.31 27.13 12.05
C GLU A 83 26.70 26.63 10.72
N GLU A 84 27.46 26.71 9.63
CA GLU A 84 27.04 26.17 8.33
C GLU A 84 26.88 24.64 8.37
N LEU A 85 27.82 23.93 9.01
CA LEU A 85 27.76 22.48 9.19
C LEU A 85 26.55 22.06 10.02
N ASP A 86 26.27 22.75 11.13
CA ASP A 86 25.11 22.48 11.99
C ASP A 86 23.80 22.69 11.21
N ALA A 87 23.73 23.71 10.35
CA ALA A 87 22.58 23.95 9.47
C ALA A 87 22.39 22.82 8.45
N VAL A 88 23.47 22.35 7.80
CA VAL A 88 23.42 21.22 6.86
C VAL A 88 22.99 19.93 7.56
N GLN A 89 23.53 19.66 8.75
CA GLN A 89 23.15 18.49 9.55
C GLN A 89 21.70 18.55 10.02
N GLY A 90 21.22 19.74 10.41
CA GLY A 90 19.81 19.97 10.72
C GLY A 90 18.89 19.67 9.53
N ASN A 91 19.26 20.12 8.34
CA ASN A 91 18.52 19.82 7.11
C ASN A 91 18.53 18.32 6.77
N LEU A 92 19.67 17.65 6.91
CA LEU A 92 19.78 16.20 6.71
C LEU A 92 18.86 15.43 7.69
N LEU A 93 18.81 15.85 8.95
CA LEU A 93 17.91 15.24 9.93
C LEU A 93 16.43 15.44 9.57
N MET A 94 16.05 16.63 9.09
CA MET A 94 14.68 16.89 8.65
C MET A 94 14.29 16.01 7.45
N LEU A 95 15.15 15.91 6.44
CA LEU A 95 14.91 15.03 5.28
C LEU A 95 14.83 13.56 5.69
N GLY A 96 15.69 13.13 6.61
CA GLY A 96 15.65 11.77 7.16
C GLY A 96 14.33 11.45 7.87
N ASN A 97 13.81 12.39 8.68
CA ASN A 97 12.52 12.24 9.33
C ASN A 97 11.36 12.16 8.32
N GLU A 98 11.34 13.06 7.32
CA GLU A 98 10.33 13.06 6.25
C GLU A 98 10.32 11.73 5.47
N LYS A 99 11.51 11.17 5.20
CA LYS A 99 11.65 9.87 4.54
C LYS A 99 11.09 8.71 5.37
N VAL A 100 11.30 8.75 6.70
CA VAL A 100 10.70 7.78 7.62
C VAL A 100 9.18 7.90 7.61
N GLU A 101 8.63 9.11 7.70
CA GLU A 101 7.19 9.35 7.67
C GLU A 101 6.55 8.87 6.35
N LEU A 102 7.18 9.15 5.21
CA LEU A 102 6.73 8.66 3.90
C LEU A 102 6.75 7.13 3.82
N THR A 103 7.78 6.50 4.39
CA THR A 103 7.91 5.04 4.42
C THR A 103 6.82 4.41 5.30
N ASN A 104 6.54 4.99 6.46
CA ASN A 104 5.44 4.56 7.33
C ASN A 104 4.09 4.73 6.61
N THR A 105 3.89 5.86 5.92
CA THR A 105 2.66 6.10 5.15
C THR A 105 2.48 5.04 4.06
N ALA A 106 3.54 4.68 3.33
CA ALA A 106 3.47 3.61 2.34
C ALA A 106 3.18 2.24 2.98
N HIS A 107 3.80 1.96 4.13
CA HIS A 107 3.58 0.73 4.87
C HIS A 107 2.13 0.59 5.32
N ASP A 108 1.57 1.65 5.92
CA ASP A 108 0.19 1.66 6.42
C ASP A 108 -0.83 1.56 5.27
N LEU A 109 -0.58 2.27 4.16
CA LEU A 109 -1.40 2.18 2.95
C LEU A 109 -1.43 0.73 2.41
N LEU A 110 -0.26 0.11 2.26
CA LEU A 110 -0.17 -1.28 1.79
C LEU A 110 -0.81 -2.25 2.79
N GLY A 111 -0.59 -2.05 4.09
CA GLY A 111 -1.20 -2.85 5.15
C GLY A 111 -2.73 -2.83 5.09
N GLY A 112 -3.32 -1.64 4.98
CA GLY A 112 -4.78 -1.49 4.87
C GLY A 112 -5.35 -2.18 3.63
N HIS A 113 -4.64 -2.17 2.51
CA HIS A 113 -5.07 -2.90 1.30
C HIS A 113 -4.93 -4.42 1.42
N ILE A 114 -3.98 -4.92 2.21
CA ILE A 114 -3.86 -6.36 2.52
C ILE A 114 -5.04 -6.78 3.41
N GLU A 115 -5.33 -6.03 4.48
CA GLU A 115 -6.48 -6.29 5.35
C GLU A 115 -7.79 -6.29 4.57
N LEU A 116 -7.98 -5.30 3.68
CA LEU A 116 -9.15 -5.23 2.81
C LEU A 116 -9.24 -6.44 1.87
N LEU A 117 -8.13 -6.87 1.28
CA LEU A 117 -8.10 -8.06 0.41
C LEU A 117 -8.49 -9.32 1.19
N ASP A 118 -7.95 -9.49 2.40
CA ASP A 118 -8.26 -10.63 3.25
C ASP A 118 -9.76 -10.67 3.62
N GLU A 119 -10.35 -9.52 3.95
CA GLU A 119 -11.80 -9.42 4.21
C GLU A 119 -12.66 -9.77 2.99
N GLU A 120 -12.30 -9.25 1.81
CA GLU A 120 -13.04 -9.51 0.57
C GLU A 120 -12.90 -10.98 0.13
N LEU A 121 -11.73 -11.61 0.35
CA LEU A 121 -11.53 -13.04 0.09
C LEU A 121 -12.41 -13.91 0.97
N VAL A 122 -12.52 -13.61 2.27
CA VAL A 122 -13.40 -14.37 3.18
C VAL A 122 -14.86 -14.29 2.76
N LYS A 123 -15.33 -13.10 2.36
CA LYS A 123 -16.70 -12.91 1.85
C LYS A 123 -16.93 -13.73 0.58
N PHE A 124 -15.98 -13.67 -0.34
CA PHE A 124 -16.01 -14.41 -1.60
C PHE A 124 -16.07 -15.93 -1.39
N GLU A 125 -15.24 -16.48 -0.49
CA GLU A 125 -15.24 -17.92 -0.17
C GLU A 125 -16.56 -18.38 0.47
N SER A 126 -17.10 -17.59 1.39
CA SER A 126 -18.40 -17.85 2.03
C SER A 126 -19.53 -17.91 1.00
N GLU A 127 -19.56 -16.95 0.07
CA GLU A 127 -20.57 -16.88 -0.97
C GLU A 127 -20.49 -18.05 -1.95
N ILE A 128 -19.29 -18.44 -2.40
CA ILE A 128 -19.11 -19.63 -3.23
C ILE A 128 -19.65 -20.87 -2.52
N THR A 129 -19.33 -21.02 -1.24
CA THR A 129 -19.77 -22.17 -0.44
C THR A 129 -21.29 -22.21 -0.32
N LEU A 130 -21.92 -21.05 -0.07
CA LEU A 130 -23.36 -20.94 0.07
C LEU A 130 -24.08 -21.18 -1.26
N SER A 131 -23.57 -20.63 -2.36
CA SER A 131 -24.12 -20.84 -3.70
C SER A 131 -24.04 -22.31 -4.14
N LEU A 132 -22.94 -22.99 -3.84
CA LEU A 132 -22.80 -24.43 -4.12
C LEU A 132 -23.80 -25.25 -3.32
N ALA A 133 -23.99 -24.95 -2.03
CA ALA A 133 -24.95 -25.63 -1.17
C ALA A 133 -26.40 -25.45 -1.66
N GLU A 134 -26.77 -24.24 -2.09
CA GLU A 134 -28.08 -23.96 -2.69
C GLU A 134 -28.31 -24.74 -3.98
N GLN A 135 -27.29 -24.83 -4.84
CA GLN A 135 -27.37 -25.63 -6.07
C GLN A 135 -27.58 -27.12 -5.78
N GLU A 136 -26.91 -27.68 -4.77
CA GLU A 136 -27.11 -29.07 -4.35
C GLU A 136 -28.51 -29.31 -3.79
N LEU A 137 -29.00 -28.40 -2.95
CA LEU A 137 -30.35 -28.46 -2.40
C LEU A 137 -31.41 -28.42 -3.51
N ASN A 138 -31.25 -27.52 -4.47
CA ASN A 138 -32.16 -27.40 -5.62
C ASN A 138 -32.15 -28.66 -6.50
N LYS A 139 -30.98 -29.30 -6.69
CA LYS A 139 -30.89 -30.59 -7.39
C LYS A 139 -31.62 -31.69 -6.65
N LEU A 140 -31.50 -31.77 -5.33
CA LEU A 140 -32.19 -32.77 -4.50
C LEU A 140 -33.71 -32.58 -4.55
N HIS A 141 -34.19 -31.34 -4.44
CA HIS A 141 -35.62 -31.04 -4.58
C HIS A 141 -36.15 -31.43 -5.96
N GLN A 142 -35.41 -31.14 -7.03
CA GLN A 142 -35.80 -31.54 -8.38
C GLN A 142 -35.86 -33.07 -8.52
N GLN A 143 -34.85 -33.79 -8.03
CA GLN A 143 -34.83 -35.26 -8.05
C GLN A 143 -36.01 -35.86 -7.27
N GLN A 144 -36.36 -35.28 -6.13
CA GLN A 144 -37.51 -35.72 -5.34
C GLN A 144 -38.82 -35.47 -6.08
N ALA A 145 -39.00 -34.31 -6.71
CA ALA A 145 -40.17 -34.01 -7.52
C ALA A 145 -40.30 -34.98 -8.70
N ASP A 146 -39.21 -35.26 -9.41
CA ASP A 146 -39.18 -36.20 -10.52
C ASP A 146 -39.50 -37.63 -10.06
N ALA A 147 -38.96 -38.06 -8.92
CA ALA A 147 -39.24 -39.38 -8.33
C ALA A 147 -40.71 -39.53 -7.93
N LEU A 148 -41.33 -38.49 -7.37
CA LEU A 148 -42.76 -38.49 -7.05
C LEU A 148 -43.63 -38.54 -8.32
N ALA A 149 -43.29 -37.75 -9.34
CA ALA A 149 -43.99 -37.77 -10.63
C ALA A 149 -43.92 -39.14 -11.32
N GLN A 150 -42.77 -39.81 -11.26
CA GLN A 150 -42.62 -41.17 -11.78
C GLN A 150 -43.47 -42.19 -11.00
N ARG A 151 -43.63 -41.98 -9.69
CA ARG A 151 -44.40 -42.88 -8.82
C ARG A 151 -45.91 -42.78 -9.06
N ASP A 152 -46.41 -41.58 -9.34
CA ASP A 152 -47.83 -41.35 -9.66
C ASP A 152 -48.20 -41.87 -11.05
N ASN A 153 -47.26 -41.88 -12.00
CA ASN A 153 -47.47 -42.44 -13.35
C ASN A 153 -47.49 -43.98 -13.40
N VAL A 154 -47.02 -44.66 -12.34
CA VAL A 154 -46.91 -46.13 -12.27
C VAL A 154 -48.09 -46.78 -11.52
N ARG A 155 -48.99 -46.02 -10.88
CA ARG A 155 -50.25 -46.60 -10.35
C ARG A 155 -51.22 -46.85 -11.52
N PRO A 156 -51.49 -48.12 -11.91
CA PRO A 156 -52.53 -48.38 -12.89
C PRO A 156 -53.88 -48.08 -12.22
N SER A 157 -54.75 -47.37 -12.94
CA SER A 157 -56.15 -47.20 -12.56
C SER A 157 -56.79 -48.59 -12.42
N ALA A 158 -56.96 -49.05 -11.19
CA ALA A 158 -57.76 -50.22 -10.85
C ALA A 158 -59.25 -49.88 -10.89
#